data_AF-A0A9C9ERJ5-F1
#
_entry.id   AF-A0A9C9ERJ5-F1
#
_cell.length_a   1.000
_cell.length_b   1.000
_cell.length_c   1.000
_cell.angle_alpha   90.00
_cell.angle_beta   90.00
_cell.angle_gamma   90.00
#
_symmetry.space_group_name_H-M   'P 1'
#
loop_
_entity.id
_entity.type
_entity.pdbx_description
1 polymer ?
#
loop_
_entity_poly.entity_id
_entity_poly.type
_entity_poly.pdbx_seq_one_letter_code
_entity_poly.pdbx_strand_id
1 'polypeptide(L)'
;MRKIIIHPFLFAIFPILFLYAHNIDLTPVGEIFIPILISILFASSMVLIAYLFTRDIKKSAIISSLGIFLFFTYGHIYQSLQGLKLYDLTIVRHRCLLSLWAILFITGIYFIVRIKSQLKTITRFLNITSIILIVIAISNISIYMFKSHTQVLGNLADIPENLKKRGPHEPETLPNIYYIILDGYARQDVLKDIYDYDNSDFIKFLEENGFYVAKRSNSNYCQTLLSLSSSLNLNFIQNLTIEKSSLKDRSILLQLIKHNVLFEFLKQHKYKIVAFSSGYYGTEIKSADIYKNPIKLSEFHIAIINTTPILAIKHILIPNHYDLHRKKILYTFKEIPGIKTNERPVFVFAHMLVPHPPFVFEKNGDKAEPKTHFMYLDGSHLLRFIKKEQYIEGYRNQLIFINKKTKEMI
;
A
#
# COMPACT_ATOMS: atom_id res chain seq x y z
N MET A 1 44.13 -9.94 11.03
CA MET A 1 42.67 -9.95 10.76
C MET A 1 42.40 -9.28 9.41
N ARG A 2 41.82 -10.02 8.44
CA ARG A 2 41.36 -9.46 7.15
C ARG A 2 40.46 -8.24 7.45
N LYS A 3 40.74 -7.10 6.80
CA LYS A 3 39.98 -5.86 7.01
C LYS A 3 38.63 -5.99 6.33
N ILE A 4 37.61 -6.34 7.11
CA ILE A 4 36.24 -6.49 6.64
C ILE A 4 35.71 -5.11 6.21
N ILE A 5 35.28 -4.97 4.96
CA ILE A 5 34.67 -3.76 4.40
C ILE A 5 33.23 -4.14 4.05
N ILE A 6 32.28 -3.69 4.86
CA ILE A 6 30.86 -4.06 4.74
C ILE A 6 29.93 -2.85 4.61
N HIS A 7 30.41 -1.67 5.02
CA HIS A 7 29.60 -0.47 5.08
C HIS A 7 28.88 -0.09 3.76
N PRO A 8 29.43 -0.25 2.54
CA PRO A 8 28.67 0.07 1.32
C PRO A 8 27.41 -0.80 1.18
N PHE A 9 27.53 -2.10 1.50
CA PHE A 9 26.43 -3.04 1.40
C PHE A 9 25.38 -2.81 2.49
N LEU A 10 25.81 -2.57 3.73
CA LEU A 10 24.90 -2.29 4.83
C LEU A 10 24.17 -0.94 4.64
N PHE A 11 24.84 0.09 4.12
CA PHE A 11 24.17 1.34 3.75
C PHE A 11 23.21 1.19 2.57
N ALA A 12 23.42 0.24 1.66
CA ALA A 12 22.46 -0.05 0.59
C ALA A 12 21.22 -0.81 1.08
N ILE A 13 21.41 -1.72 2.05
CA ILE A 13 20.32 -2.50 2.66
C ILE A 13 19.48 -1.64 3.62
N PHE A 14 20.12 -0.74 4.38
CA PHE A 14 19.48 0.01 5.45
C PHE A 14 18.20 0.76 5.03
N PRO A 15 18.17 1.57 3.95
CA PRO A 15 16.96 2.28 3.53
C PRO A 15 15.75 1.37 3.29
N ILE A 16 15.99 0.14 2.81
CA ILE A 16 14.94 -0.84 2.54
C ILE A 16 14.38 -1.38 3.85
N LEU A 17 15.24 -1.78 4.77
CA LEU A 17 14.82 -2.25 6.10
C LEU A 17 14.15 -1.14 6.91
N PHE A 18 14.67 0.08 6.82
CA PHE A 18 14.10 1.24 7.48
C PHE A 18 12.69 1.55 6.97
N LEU A 19 12.50 1.57 5.64
CA LEU A 19 11.18 1.78 5.03
C LEU A 19 10.22 0.65 5.40
N TYR A 20 10.68 -0.60 5.38
CA TYR A 20 9.88 -1.76 5.78
C TYR A 20 9.47 -1.67 7.26
N ALA A 21 10.38 -1.33 8.16
CA ALA A 21 10.09 -1.19 9.59
C ALA A 21 8.98 -0.17 9.87
N HIS A 22 8.91 0.91 9.08
CA HIS A 22 7.85 1.92 9.20
C HIS A 22 6.54 1.55 8.48
N ASN A 23 6.55 0.51 7.64
CA ASN A 23 5.42 0.10 6.81
C ASN A 23 5.12 -1.40 6.96
N ILE A 24 5.51 -1.99 8.10
CA ILE A 24 5.43 -3.43 8.36
C ILE A 24 3.99 -3.92 8.38
N ASP A 25 3.06 -3.06 8.82
CA ASP A 25 1.62 -3.29 8.72
C ASP A 25 1.14 -3.40 7.26
N LEU A 26 1.86 -2.85 6.29
CA LEU A 26 1.37 -2.66 4.90
C LEU A 26 2.07 -3.59 3.90
N THR A 27 3.26 -4.06 4.25
CA THR A 27 4.19 -4.72 3.33
C THR A 27 4.49 -6.13 3.82
N PRO A 28 4.20 -7.19 3.06
CA PRO A 28 4.69 -8.52 3.39
C PRO A 28 6.22 -8.56 3.39
N VAL A 29 6.79 -9.36 4.28
CA VAL A 29 8.24 -9.56 4.37
C VAL A 29 8.85 -10.01 3.03
N GLY A 30 8.12 -10.76 2.21
CA GLY A 30 8.58 -11.22 0.90
C GLY A 30 8.95 -10.09 -0.08
N GLU A 31 8.40 -8.89 0.10
CA GLU A 31 8.65 -7.75 -0.80
C GLU A 31 10.01 -7.09 -0.57
N ILE A 32 10.72 -7.40 0.52
CA ILE A 32 12.05 -6.80 0.79
C ILE A 32 13.19 -7.50 0.04
N PHE A 33 13.00 -8.77 -0.36
CA PHE A 33 14.10 -9.59 -0.91
C PHE A 33 14.62 -9.07 -2.25
N ILE A 34 13.72 -8.73 -3.18
CA ILE A 34 14.12 -8.21 -4.50
C ILE A 34 14.82 -6.86 -4.38
N PRO A 35 14.28 -5.85 -3.65
CA PRO A 35 15.00 -4.60 -3.42
C PRO A 35 16.36 -4.79 -2.74
N ILE A 36 16.46 -5.67 -1.73
CA ILE A 36 17.74 -5.96 -1.05
C ILE A 36 18.75 -6.50 -2.05
N LEU A 37 18.36 -7.48 -2.87
CA LEU A 37 19.23 -8.04 -3.90
C LEU A 37 19.70 -6.95 -4.89
N ILE A 38 18.78 -6.13 -5.41
CA ILE A 38 19.10 -5.03 -6.32
C ILE A 38 20.05 -4.03 -5.65
N SER A 39 19.83 -3.69 -4.38
CA SER A 39 20.68 -2.75 -3.63
C SER A 39 22.09 -3.29 -3.40
N ILE A 40 22.24 -4.60 -3.16
CA ILE A 40 23.54 -5.26 -3.01
C ILE A 40 24.28 -5.28 -4.35
N LEU A 41 23.59 -5.59 -5.45
CA LEU A 41 24.16 -5.54 -6.80
C LEU A 41 24.59 -4.11 -7.17
N PHE A 42 23.78 -3.12 -6.83
CA PHE A 42 24.11 -1.70 -7.01
C PHE A 42 25.33 -1.29 -6.17
N ALA A 43 25.39 -1.67 -4.89
CA ALA A 43 26.57 -1.40 -4.06
C ALA A 43 27.83 -2.10 -4.62
N SER A 44 27.69 -3.33 -5.11
CA SER A 44 28.77 -4.11 -5.71
C SER A 44 29.31 -3.42 -6.96
N SER A 45 28.42 -2.96 -7.85
CA SER A 45 28.81 -2.25 -9.08
C SER A 45 29.48 -0.91 -8.76
N MET A 46 28.97 -0.16 -7.78
CA MET A 46 29.61 1.09 -7.35
C MET A 46 31.02 0.84 -6.80
N VAL A 47 31.20 -0.16 -5.94
CA VAL A 47 32.53 -0.54 -5.41
C VAL A 47 33.47 -0.98 -6.53
N LEU A 48 33.00 -1.80 -7.45
CA LEU A 48 33.79 -2.25 -8.60
C LEU A 48 34.24 -1.07 -9.47
N ILE A 49 33.31 -0.19 -9.86
CA ILE A 49 33.61 1.00 -10.67
C ILE A 49 34.62 1.88 -9.95
N ALA A 50 34.40 2.21 -8.67
CA ALA A 50 35.33 3.02 -7.89
C ALA A 50 36.72 2.35 -7.73
N TYR A 51 36.77 1.02 -7.67
CA TYR A 51 38.02 0.27 -7.62
C TYR A 51 38.81 0.33 -8.92
N LEU A 52 38.15 0.29 -10.08
CA LEU A 52 38.83 0.41 -11.37
C LEU A 52 39.63 1.71 -11.48
N PHE A 53 39.11 2.81 -10.91
CA PHE A 53 39.77 4.13 -10.90
C PHE A 53 40.76 4.31 -9.75
N THR A 54 40.42 3.92 -8.53
CA THR A 54 41.25 4.22 -7.35
C THR A 54 42.30 3.17 -7.06
N ARG A 55 42.08 1.92 -7.49
CA ARG A 55 42.90 0.73 -7.17
C ARG A 55 43.13 0.52 -5.67
N ASP A 56 42.30 1.15 -4.82
CA ASP A 56 42.33 1.04 -3.36
C ASP A 56 40.92 0.68 -2.86
N ILE A 57 40.77 -0.52 -2.32
CA ILE A 57 39.47 -1.04 -1.89
C ILE A 57 38.82 -0.20 -0.77
N LYS A 58 39.59 0.47 0.09
CA LYS A 58 39.04 1.34 1.15
C LYS A 58 38.52 2.64 0.56
N LYS A 59 39.28 3.27 -0.34
CA LYS A 59 38.81 4.48 -1.04
C LYS A 59 37.56 4.16 -1.85
N SER A 60 37.58 3.04 -2.56
CA SER A 60 36.45 2.54 -3.35
C SER A 60 35.20 2.40 -2.49
N ALA A 61 35.30 1.73 -1.35
CA ALA A 61 34.17 1.54 -0.45
C ALA A 61 33.63 2.85 0.14
N ILE A 62 34.50 3.78 0.52
CA ILE A 62 34.09 5.09 1.06
C ILE A 62 33.37 5.90 -0.02
N ILE A 63 33.90 5.93 -1.25
CA ILE A 63 33.26 6.58 -2.40
C ILE A 63 31.88 5.95 -2.68
N SER A 64 31.78 4.62 -2.71
CA SER A 64 30.51 3.93 -2.92
C SER A 64 29.51 4.24 -1.82
N SER A 65 29.94 4.32 -0.57
CA SER A 65 29.04 4.64 0.55
C SER A 65 28.51 6.06 0.48
N LEU A 66 29.36 7.03 0.10
CA LEU A 66 28.91 8.39 -0.18
C LEU A 66 27.88 8.41 -1.32
N GLY A 67 28.15 7.69 -2.40
CA GLY A 67 27.24 7.61 -3.54
C GLY A 67 25.90 6.97 -3.19
N ILE A 68 25.90 5.86 -2.46
CA ILE A 68 24.69 5.17 -1.97
C ILE A 68 23.90 6.08 -1.03
N PHE A 69 24.58 6.77 -0.12
CA PHE A 69 23.95 7.74 0.78
C PHE A 69 23.26 8.87 -0.01
N LEU A 70 23.96 9.50 -0.95
CA LEU A 70 23.38 10.55 -1.81
C LEU A 70 22.23 10.02 -2.67
N PHE A 71 22.34 8.79 -3.17
CA PHE A 71 21.32 8.13 -3.97
C PHE A 71 20.03 7.96 -3.18
N PHE A 72 20.05 7.34 -2.00
CA PHE A 72 18.82 7.08 -1.23
C PHE A 72 18.29 8.30 -0.45
N THR A 73 19.06 9.39 -0.34
CA THR A 73 18.60 10.63 0.32
C THR A 73 17.99 11.65 -0.65
N TYR A 74 18.24 11.52 -1.95
CA TYR A 74 17.80 12.48 -2.97
C TYR A 74 16.29 12.79 -2.89
N GLY A 75 15.47 11.74 -2.88
CA GLY A 75 14.01 11.88 -2.91
C GLY A 75 13.45 12.50 -1.63
N HIS A 76 14.03 12.17 -0.47
CA HIS A 76 13.65 12.77 0.80
C HIS A 76 13.91 14.27 0.82
N ILE A 77 15.08 14.72 0.32
CA ILE A 77 15.37 16.15 0.23
C ILE A 77 14.49 16.82 -0.81
N TYR A 78 14.30 16.22 -1.99
CA TYR A 78 13.40 16.77 -3.01
C TYR A 78 11.99 16.99 -2.46
N GLN A 79 11.41 15.97 -1.80
CA GLN A 79 10.06 16.05 -1.23
C GLN A 79 9.96 17.08 -0.09
N SER A 80 11.02 17.26 0.69
CA SER A 80 11.06 18.26 1.76
C SER A 80 11.15 19.69 1.20
N LEU A 81 11.83 19.87 0.06
CA LEU A 81 12.07 21.19 -0.53
C LEU A 81 11.00 21.60 -1.56
N GLN A 82 10.32 20.67 -2.23
CA GLN A 82 9.34 20.98 -3.29
C GLN A 82 8.16 21.83 -2.80
N GLY A 83 7.88 21.85 -1.49
CA GLY A 83 6.85 22.68 -0.87
C GLY A 83 7.23 24.16 -0.72
N LEU A 84 8.52 24.50 -0.86
CA LEU A 84 9.02 25.87 -0.74
C LEU A 84 8.74 26.65 -2.03
N LYS A 85 7.76 27.57 -1.97
CA LYS A 85 7.50 28.56 -3.01
C LYS A 85 8.12 29.89 -2.60
N LEU A 86 8.84 30.54 -3.50
CA LEU A 86 9.34 31.91 -3.32
C LEU A 86 8.84 32.72 -4.51
N TYR A 87 7.99 33.71 -4.25
CA TYR A 87 7.40 34.58 -5.29
C TYR A 87 6.89 33.81 -6.51
N ASP A 88 6.00 32.82 -6.29
CA ASP A 88 5.37 31.96 -7.31
C ASP A 88 6.29 31.09 -8.20
N LEU A 89 7.61 31.13 -7.98
CA LEU A 89 8.56 30.26 -8.66
C LEU A 89 8.84 29.01 -7.83
N THR A 90 8.68 27.83 -8.45
CA THR A 90 9.17 26.57 -7.91
C THR A 90 10.70 26.54 -8.00
N ILE A 91 11.36 26.90 -6.91
CA ILE A 91 12.84 26.94 -6.82
C ILE A 91 13.43 25.54 -7.10
N VAL A 92 12.76 24.50 -6.61
CA VAL A 92 13.33 23.15 -6.58
C VAL A 92 12.86 22.37 -7.80
N ARG A 93 13.60 22.51 -8.90
CA ARG A 93 13.46 21.65 -10.08
C ARG A 93 14.43 20.47 -9.96
N HIS A 94 14.01 19.27 -10.40
CA HIS A 94 14.88 18.09 -10.44
C HIS A 94 16.23 18.38 -11.09
N ARG A 95 16.27 19.15 -12.19
CA ARG A 95 17.51 19.55 -12.87
C ARG A 95 18.50 20.25 -11.94
N CYS A 96 18.03 21.19 -11.11
CA CYS A 96 18.88 21.96 -10.19
C CYS A 96 19.37 21.08 -9.05
N LEU A 97 18.49 20.24 -8.49
CA LEU A 97 18.84 19.34 -7.40
C LEU A 97 19.84 18.26 -7.85
N LEU A 98 19.66 17.69 -9.04
CA LEU A 98 20.58 16.72 -9.63
C LEU A 98 21.97 17.34 -9.86
N SER A 99 22.04 18.58 -10.37
CA SER A 99 23.32 19.30 -10.52
C SER A 99 24.02 19.49 -9.18
N LEU A 100 23.28 19.89 -8.13
CA LEU A 100 23.84 20.02 -6.78
C LEU A 100 24.34 18.66 -6.24
N TRP A 101 23.56 17.58 -6.40
CA TRP A 101 23.96 16.24 -5.98
C TRP A 101 25.22 15.76 -6.71
N ALA A 102 25.34 16.05 -8.01
CA ALA A 102 26.53 15.73 -8.79
C ALA A 102 27.76 16.51 -8.29
N ILE A 103 27.62 17.80 -8.01
CA ILE A 103 28.70 18.63 -7.45
C ILE A 103 29.15 18.09 -6.09
N LEU A 104 28.20 17.77 -5.19
CA LEU A 104 28.50 17.18 -3.89
C LEU A 104 29.24 15.84 -4.01
N PHE A 105 28.80 14.98 -4.93
CA PHE A 105 29.43 13.69 -5.16
C PHE A 105 30.86 13.83 -5.71
N ILE A 106 31.06 14.67 -6.73
CA ILE A 106 32.38 14.93 -7.33
C ILE A 106 33.33 15.55 -6.31
N THR A 107 32.86 16.54 -5.54
CA THR A 107 33.64 17.19 -4.48
C THR A 107 34.04 16.18 -3.40
N GLY A 108 33.12 15.31 -2.98
CA GLY A 108 33.41 14.23 -2.05
C GLY A 108 34.45 13.25 -2.58
N ILE A 109 34.34 12.82 -3.85
CA ILE A 109 35.36 11.98 -4.51
C ILE A 109 36.73 12.66 -4.48
N TYR A 110 36.81 13.94 -4.86
CA TYR A 110 38.05 14.70 -4.86
C TYR A 110 38.75 14.66 -3.49
N PHE A 111 38.02 14.95 -2.41
CA PHE A 111 38.56 14.89 -1.06
C PHE A 111 38.97 13.47 -0.65
N ILE A 112 38.14 12.46 -0.91
CA ILE A 112 38.43 11.06 -0.53
C ILE A 112 39.69 10.55 -1.24
N VAL A 113 39.87 10.85 -2.52
CA VAL A 113 41.06 10.42 -3.28
C VAL A 113 42.33 11.08 -2.73
N ARG A 114 42.25 12.33 -2.27
CA ARG A 114 43.36 13.09 -1.68
C ARG A 114 43.75 12.64 -0.26
N ILE A 115 42.92 11.86 0.44
CA ILE A 115 43.25 11.33 1.77
C ILE A 115 44.43 10.35 1.66
N LYS A 116 45.55 10.70 2.31
CA LYS A 116 46.79 9.89 2.34
C LYS A 116 46.94 9.01 3.59
N SER A 117 46.27 9.34 4.70
CA SER A 117 46.34 8.56 5.95
C SER A 117 44.98 8.45 6.65
N GLN A 118 44.82 7.41 7.48
CA GLN A 118 43.64 7.13 8.33
C GLN A 118 42.38 6.55 7.67
N LEU A 119 42.44 6.06 6.42
CA LEU A 119 41.31 5.32 5.81
C LEU A 119 40.84 4.13 6.66
N LYS A 120 41.72 3.51 7.45
CA LYS A 120 41.37 2.44 8.39
C LYS A 120 40.38 2.91 9.47
N THR A 121 40.58 4.11 10.02
CA THR A 121 39.71 4.69 11.06
C THR A 121 38.36 5.06 10.47
N ILE A 122 38.34 5.69 9.28
CA ILE A 122 37.10 6.04 8.58
C ILE A 122 36.30 4.78 8.21
N THR A 123 36.94 3.77 7.62
CA THR A 123 36.28 2.48 7.31
C THR A 123 35.74 1.82 8.59
N ARG A 124 36.48 1.85 9.70
CA ARG A 124 36.00 1.28 10.98
C ARG A 124 34.78 2.03 11.49
N PHE A 125 34.80 3.36 11.46
CA PHE A 125 33.67 4.20 11.83
C PHE A 125 32.45 3.88 10.98
N LEU A 126 32.57 3.92 9.64
CA LEU A 126 31.46 3.62 8.73
C LEU A 126 30.91 2.20 8.90
N ASN A 127 31.77 1.19 9.12
CA ASN A 127 31.32 -0.16 9.43
C ASN A 127 30.46 -0.18 10.71
N ILE A 128 30.95 0.42 11.80
CA ILE A 128 30.22 0.48 13.08
C ILE A 128 28.88 1.21 12.89
N THR A 129 28.88 2.38 12.27
CA THR A 129 27.66 3.14 11.97
C THR A 129 26.67 2.31 11.17
N SER A 130 27.12 1.65 10.10
CA SER A 130 26.25 0.83 9.25
C SER A 130 25.67 -0.39 9.98
N ILE A 131 26.44 -1.02 10.89
CA ILE A 131 25.95 -2.11 11.75
C ILE A 131 24.89 -1.58 12.71
N ILE A 132 25.15 -0.46 13.40
CA ILE A 132 24.20 0.14 14.34
C ILE A 132 22.87 0.45 13.64
N LEU A 133 22.91 1.04 12.44
CA LEU A 133 21.71 1.34 11.66
C LEU A 133 20.91 0.09 11.30
N ILE A 134 21.58 -0.99 10.90
CA ILE A 134 20.93 -2.28 10.60
C ILE A 134 20.33 -2.89 11.87
N VAL A 135 21.05 -2.86 12.99
CA VAL A 135 20.56 -3.36 14.28
C VAL A 135 19.30 -2.62 14.70
N ILE A 136 19.29 -1.29 14.63
CA ILE A 136 18.09 -0.48 14.93
C ILE A 136 16.91 -0.89 14.05
N ALA A 137 17.13 -1.01 12.73
CA ALA A 137 16.06 -1.38 11.80
C ALA A 137 15.50 -2.78 12.10
N ILE A 138 16.36 -3.77 12.35
CA ILE A 138 15.95 -5.14 12.68
C ILE A 138 15.25 -5.18 14.04
N SER A 139 15.75 -4.48 15.06
CA SER A 139 15.12 -4.42 16.38
C SER A 139 13.70 -3.86 16.30
N ASN A 140 13.48 -2.79 15.51
CA ASN A 140 12.14 -2.23 15.31
C ASN A 140 11.19 -3.26 14.65
N ILE A 141 11.68 -3.98 13.64
CA ILE A 141 10.92 -5.06 12.98
C ILE A 141 10.58 -6.17 13.98
N SER A 142 11.55 -6.65 14.76
CA SER A 142 11.37 -7.73 15.73
C SER A 142 10.40 -7.37 16.86
N ILE A 143 10.53 -6.16 17.43
CA ILE A 143 9.62 -5.66 18.48
C ILE A 143 8.19 -5.60 17.97
N TYR A 144 8.00 -5.06 16.76
CA TYR A 144 6.69 -5.00 16.14
C TYR A 144 6.09 -6.40 15.93
N MET A 145 6.86 -7.32 15.33
CA MET A 145 6.38 -8.68 15.03
C MET A 145 5.95 -9.43 16.30
N PHE A 146 6.70 -9.26 17.39
CA PHE A 146 6.36 -9.87 18.68
C PHE A 146 5.05 -9.32 19.24
N LYS A 147 4.86 -8.00 19.21
CA LYS A 147 3.63 -7.34 19.68
C LYS A 147 2.40 -7.73 18.85
N SER A 148 2.55 -7.85 17.52
CA SER A 148 1.43 -8.24 16.65
C SER A 148 0.96 -9.68 16.88
N HIS A 149 1.89 -10.61 17.16
CA HIS A 149 1.55 -12.02 17.30
C HIS A 149 0.75 -12.30 18.58
N THR A 150 1.13 -11.67 19.70
CA THR A 150 0.42 -11.83 20.98
C THR A 150 -0.98 -11.25 20.95
N GLN A 151 -1.19 -10.14 20.23
CA GLN A 151 -2.50 -9.49 20.13
C GLN A 151 -3.51 -10.29 19.27
N VAL A 152 -3.05 -10.89 18.16
CA VAL A 152 -3.91 -11.76 17.33
C VAL A 152 -4.38 -12.99 18.10
N LEU A 153 -3.51 -13.60 18.90
CA LEU A 153 -3.85 -14.77 19.73
C LEU A 153 -4.90 -14.43 20.80
N GLY A 154 -4.84 -13.24 21.41
CA GLY A 154 -5.84 -12.78 22.37
C GLY A 154 -7.23 -12.63 21.74
N ASN A 155 -7.32 -12.00 20.56
CA ASN A 155 -8.59 -11.80 19.87
C ASN A 155 -9.22 -13.11 19.34
N LEU A 156 -8.41 -14.11 18.98
CA LEU A 156 -8.90 -15.43 18.56
C LEU A 156 -9.48 -16.26 19.71
N ALA A 157 -9.03 -16.01 20.95
CA ALA A 157 -9.58 -16.66 22.15
C ALA A 157 -11.03 -16.20 22.42
N ASP A 158 -11.36 -14.96 22.05
CA ASP A 158 -12.67 -14.33 22.23
C ASP A 158 -13.68 -14.64 21.11
N ILE A 159 -13.34 -15.51 20.14
CA ILE A 159 -14.33 -15.98 19.15
C ILE A 159 -15.52 -16.60 19.92
N PRO A 160 -16.74 -16.06 19.77
CA PRO A 160 -17.92 -16.56 20.45
C PRO A 160 -18.05 -18.08 20.32
N GLU A 161 -18.21 -18.77 21.45
CA GLU A 161 -18.23 -20.25 21.53
C GLU A 161 -19.35 -20.88 20.66
N ASN A 162 -20.40 -20.12 20.38
CA ASN A 162 -21.48 -20.47 19.47
C ASN A 162 -21.04 -20.56 17.99
N LEU A 163 -19.98 -19.87 17.56
CA LEU A 163 -19.41 -20.02 16.20
C LEU A 163 -18.54 -21.28 16.07
N LYS A 164 -18.09 -21.88 17.18
CA LYS A 164 -17.31 -23.13 17.19
C LYS A 164 -18.21 -24.37 17.09
N LYS A 165 -19.52 -24.24 17.36
CA LYS A 165 -20.48 -25.34 17.27
C LYS A 165 -21.02 -25.44 15.85
N ARG A 166 -20.77 -26.57 15.18
CA ARG A 166 -21.46 -26.92 13.93
C ARG A 166 -22.97 -26.96 14.18
N GLY A 167 -23.74 -26.31 13.32
CA GLY A 167 -25.19 -26.46 13.32
C GLY A 167 -25.59 -27.91 13.00
N PRO A 168 -26.80 -28.35 13.40
CA PRO A 168 -27.28 -29.72 13.20
C PRO A 168 -27.49 -30.13 11.72
N HIS A 169 -27.36 -29.20 10.78
CA HIS A 169 -27.50 -29.43 9.34
C HIS A 169 -26.33 -28.77 8.60
N GLU A 170 -25.24 -29.51 8.37
CA GLU A 170 -24.27 -29.14 7.35
C GLU A 170 -24.87 -29.48 5.97
N PRO A 171 -25.01 -28.52 5.05
CA PRO A 171 -25.43 -28.81 3.68
C PRO A 171 -24.43 -29.77 3.01
N GLU A 172 -24.92 -30.70 2.18
CA GLU A 172 -24.05 -31.56 1.36
C GLU A 172 -23.17 -30.75 0.40
N THR A 173 -23.61 -29.55 0.02
CA THR A 173 -22.86 -28.59 -0.82
C THR A 173 -22.86 -27.20 -0.18
N LEU A 174 -21.67 -26.66 0.02
CA LEU A 174 -21.48 -25.30 0.52
C LEU A 174 -21.46 -24.30 -0.66
N PRO A 175 -22.18 -23.17 -0.57
CA PRO A 175 -22.21 -22.19 -1.65
C PRO A 175 -20.89 -21.42 -1.75
N ASN A 176 -20.62 -20.85 -2.92
CA ASN A 176 -19.60 -19.81 -3.04
C ASN A 176 -20.15 -18.50 -2.46
N ILE A 177 -19.34 -17.78 -1.69
CA ILE A 177 -19.72 -16.52 -1.05
C ILE A 177 -18.92 -15.39 -1.67
N TYR A 178 -19.61 -14.32 -2.09
CA TYR A 178 -18.99 -13.13 -2.66
C TYR A 178 -19.28 -11.93 -1.78
N TYR A 179 -18.26 -11.43 -1.09
CA TYR A 179 -18.34 -10.22 -0.30
C TYR A 179 -17.67 -9.07 -1.07
N ILE A 180 -18.49 -8.35 -1.83
CA ILE A 180 -18.07 -7.26 -2.72
C ILE A 180 -18.47 -5.93 -2.09
N ILE A 181 -17.51 -5.03 -1.95
CA ILE A 181 -17.68 -3.74 -1.28
C ILE A 181 -17.30 -2.64 -2.27
N LEU A 182 -18.28 -1.85 -2.66
CA LEU A 182 -18.10 -0.63 -3.43
C LEU A 182 -17.94 0.53 -2.43
N ASP A 183 -16.70 0.93 -2.17
CA ASP A 183 -16.37 1.94 -1.14
C ASP A 183 -17.00 3.30 -1.49
N GLY A 184 -17.65 3.92 -0.51
CA GLY A 184 -18.35 5.19 -0.67
C GLY A 184 -19.66 5.13 -1.45
N TYR A 185 -20.22 3.94 -1.73
CA TYR A 185 -21.50 3.80 -2.42
C TYR A 185 -22.68 4.20 -1.51
N ALA A 186 -23.43 5.23 -1.90
CA ALA A 186 -24.51 5.78 -1.11
C ALA A 186 -25.87 5.12 -1.42
N ARG A 187 -26.80 5.23 -0.46
CA ARG A 187 -28.20 4.76 -0.60
C ARG A 187 -28.99 5.67 -1.55
N GLN A 188 -30.04 5.14 -2.16
CA GLN A 188 -30.87 5.83 -3.16
C GLN A 188 -31.34 7.23 -2.74
N ASP A 189 -31.83 7.39 -1.51
CA ASP A 189 -32.25 8.69 -0.97
C ASP A 189 -31.08 9.68 -0.91
N VAL A 190 -29.92 9.25 -0.41
CA VAL A 190 -28.70 10.07 -0.38
C VAL A 190 -28.22 10.42 -1.79
N LEU A 191 -28.29 9.47 -2.73
CA LEU A 191 -27.94 9.70 -4.14
C LEU A 191 -28.83 10.75 -4.78
N LYS A 192 -30.14 10.68 -4.51
CA LYS A 192 -31.11 11.66 -5.01
C LYS A 192 -30.89 13.04 -4.38
N ASP A 193 -30.72 13.11 -3.06
CA ASP A 193 -30.68 14.38 -2.33
C ASP A 193 -29.36 15.14 -2.48
N ILE A 194 -28.22 14.43 -2.46
CA ILE A 194 -26.89 15.05 -2.50
C ILE A 194 -26.31 15.08 -3.91
N TYR A 195 -26.51 13.98 -4.65
CA TYR A 195 -25.87 13.78 -5.94
C TYR A 195 -26.83 13.97 -7.10
N ASP A 196 -28.10 14.32 -6.86
CA ASP A 196 -29.14 14.53 -7.89
C ASP A 196 -29.10 13.42 -8.96
N TYR A 197 -29.14 12.18 -8.45
CA TYR A 197 -29.07 10.97 -9.26
C TYR A 197 -30.12 9.95 -8.81
N ASP A 198 -30.92 9.49 -9.76
CA ASP A 198 -31.89 8.43 -9.55
C ASP A 198 -31.28 7.05 -9.87
N ASN A 199 -31.06 6.24 -8.83
CA ASN A 199 -30.49 4.90 -8.94
C ASN A 199 -31.56 3.79 -9.04
N SER A 200 -32.83 4.13 -9.27
CA SER A 200 -33.95 3.18 -9.28
C SER A 200 -33.76 2.06 -10.32
N ASP A 201 -33.18 2.37 -11.49
CA ASP A 201 -32.90 1.37 -12.54
C ASP A 201 -31.86 0.32 -12.13
N PHE A 202 -30.92 0.67 -11.26
CA PHE A 202 -29.95 -0.28 -10.73
C PHE A 202 -30.57 -1.14 -9.62
N ILE A 203 -31.36 -0.52 -8.74
CA ILE A 203 -32.08 -1.23 -7.68
C ILE A 203 -33.07 -2.24 -8.26
N LYS A 204 -33.86 -1.82 -9.25
CA LYS A 204 -34.82 -2.70 -9.94
C LYS A 204 -34.12 -3.89 -10.59
N PHE A 205 -32.98 -3.66 -11.26
CA PHE A 205 -32.16 -4.75 -11.80
C PHE A 205 -31.72 -5.73 -10.72
N LEU A 206 -31.27 -5.25 -9.55
CA LEU A 206 -30.88 -6.13 -8.44
C LEU A 206 -32.07 -6.96 -7.94
N GLU A 207 -33.23 -6.32 -7.71
CA GLU A 207 -34.45 -7.00 -7.27
C GLU A 207 -34.93 -8.05 -8.29
N GLU A 208 -34.90 -7.73 -9.58
CA GLU A 208 -35.25 -8.64 -10.68
C GLU A 208 -34.29 -9.84 -10.81
N ASN A 209 -33.03 -9.68 -10.39
CA ASN A 209 -32.03 -10.75 -10.33
C ASN A 209 -32.00 -11.47 -8.97
N GLY A 210 -33.04 -11.30 -8.14
CA GLY A 210 -33.22 -12.04 -6.89
C GLY A 210 -32.40 -11.51 -5.70
N PHE A 211 -31.79 -10.33 -5.80
CA PHE A 211 -31.10 -9.71 -4.68
C PHE A 211 -32.09 -9.05 -3.71
N TYR A 212 -31.83 -9.22 -2.41
CA TYR A 212 -32.47 -8.43 -1.38
C TYR A 212 -31.85 -7.04 -1.28
N VAL A 213 -32.64 -5.99 -1.49
CA VAL A 213 -32.19 -4.60 -1.36
C VAL A 213 -32.68 -4.01 -0.04
N ALA A 214 -31.75 -3.79 0.90
CA ALA A 214 -32.02 -3.20 2.20
C ALA A 214 -32.20 -1.66 2.11
N LYS A 215 -33.41 -1.20 1.76
CA LYS A 215 -33.72 0.22 1.46
C LYS A 215 -33.50 1.22 2.61
N ARG A 216 -33.20 0.76 3.83
CA ARG A 216 -32.93 1.60 5.02
C ARG A 216 -31.70 1.14 5.81
N SER A 217 -30.79 0.40 5.18
CA SER A 217 -29.54 -0.01 5.84
C SER A 217 -28.66 1.19 6.18
N ASN A 218 -27.89 1.07 7.25
CA ASN A 218 -26.87 2.04 7.67
C ASN A 218 -25.56 1.30 7.93
N SER A 219 -24.43 1.96 7.65
CA SER A 219 -23.12 1.48 8.07
C SER A 219 -22.96 1.64 9.57
N ASN A 220 -22.44 0.62 10.26
CA ASN A 220 -22.12 0.72 11.69
C ASN A 220 -21.04 1.78 11.99
N TYR A 221 -20.17 2.06 11.01
CA TYR A 221 -19.07 3.02 11.12
C TYR A 221 -18.87 3.76 9.81
N CYS A 222 -18.44 5.03 9.87
CA CYS A 222 -18.28 5.92 8.71
C CYS A 222 -16.88 5.92 8.08
N GLN A 223 -15.96 5.06 8.54
CA GLN A 223 -14.61 4.93 7.97
C GLN A 223 -14.33 3.48 7.60
N THR A 224 -13.69 3.27 6.44
CA THR A 224 -13.39 1.95 5.87
C THR A 224 -12.74 1.00 6.88
N LEU A 225 -11.69 1.45 7.59
CA LEU A 225 -11.01 0.60 8.57
C LEU A 225 -11.94 0.15 9.69
N LEU A 226 -12.73 1.05 10.28
CA LEU A 226 -13.67 0.70 11.35
C LEU A 226 -14.80 -0.23 10.84
N SER A 227 -15.35 0.09 9.67
CA SER A 227 -16.44 -0.68 9.07
C SER A 227 -16.01 -2.11 8.75
N LEU A 228 -14.82 -2.28 8.15
CA LEU A 228 -14.29 -3.59 7.78
C LEU A 228 -13.79 -4.38 8.98
N SER A 229 -13.09 -3.73 9.93
CA SER A 229 -12.72 -4.41 11.18
C SER A 229 -13.95 -4.94 11.91
N SER A 230 -15.08 -4.24 11.87
CA SER A 230 -16.33 -4.71 12.47
C SER A 230 -16.95 -5.85 11.67
N SER A 231 -17.17 -5.67 10.36
CA SER A 231 -17.90 -6.67 9.56
C SER A 231 -17.15 -7.98 9.41
N LEU A 232 -15.82 -7.94 9.26
CA LEU A 232 -14.98 -9.13 9.13
C LEU A 232 -14.79 -9.88 10.46
N ASN A 233 -15.05 -9.24 11.60
CA ASN A 233 -14.99 -9.88 12.92
C ASN A 233 -16.37 -10.18 13.50
N LEU A 234 -17.44 -9.97 12.72
CA LEU A 234 -18.82 -10.29 13.10
C LEU A 234 -19.27 -9.64 14.42
N ASN A 235 -18.67 -8.50 14.78
CA ASN A 235 -18.93 -7.83 16.04
C ASN A 235 -18.70 -6.32 15.92
N PHE A 236 -19.25 -5.55 16.86
CA PHE A 236 -18.99 -4.12 16.95
C PHE A 236 -17.58 -3.85 17.50
N ILE A 237 -16.93 -2.77 17.05
CA ILE A 237 -15.59 -2.37 17.47
C ILE A 237 -15.50 -2.19 18.99
N GLN A 238 -16.56 -1.71 19.66
CA GLN A 238 -16.54 -1.50 21.11
C GLN A 238 -16.46 -2.81 21.90
N ASN A 239 -16.86 -3.92 21.28
CA ASN A 239 -16.86 -5.25 21.90
C ASN A 239 -15.59 -6.04 21.55
N LEU A 240 -14.78 -5.55 20.62
CA LEU A 240 -13.45 -6.12 20.39
C LEU A 240 -12.55 -5.65 21.54
N THR A 241 -11.73 -6.56 22.07
CA THR A 241 -10.78 -6.37 23.20
C THR A 241 -9.64 -5.41 22.81
N ILE A 242 -10.01 -4.18 22.43
CA ILE A 242 -9.13 -3.09 22.09
C ILE A 242 -9.12 -2.16 23.29
N GLU A 243 -7.96 -1.99 23.94
CA GLU A 243 -7.82 -0.94 24.95
C GLU A 243 -8.26 0.40 24.35
N LYS A 244 -9.03 1.23 25.07
CA LYS A 244 -9.52 2.52 24.52
C LYS A 244 -8.38 3.44 24.05
N SER A 245 -7.20 3.34 24.64
CA SER A 245 -5.95 4.01 24.22
C SER A 245 -5.50 3.60 22.81
N SER A 246 -5.81 2.37 22.42
CA SER A 246 -5.41 1.70 21.19
C SER A 246 -6.33 1.98 20.00
N LEU A 247 -7.52 2.55 20.19
CA LEU A 247 -8.43 2.94 19.09
C LEU A 247 -7.91 4.14 18.27
N LYS A 248 -6.98 4.92 18.83
CA LYS A 248 -6.25 5.96 18.08
C LYS A 248 -5.17 5.34 17.17
N ASP A 249 -4.75 4.12 17.46
CA ASP A 249 -3.76 3.41 16.69
C ASP A 249 -4.44 2.64 15.55
N ARG A 250 -4.35 3.19 14.34
CA ARG A 250 -4.92 2.58 13.13
C ARG A 250 -4.28 1.22 12.81
N SER A 251 -3.10 0.89 13.34
CA SER A 251 -2.46 -0.42 13.11
C SER A 251 -3.31 -1.58 13.60
N ILE A 252 -4.03 -1.41 14.70
CA ILE A 252 -4.87 -2.47 15.28
C ILE A 252 -6.08 -2.77 14.39
N LEU A 253 -6.69 -1.74 13.80
CA LEU A 253 -7.77 -1.93 12.83
C LEU A 253 -7.28 -2.69 11.59
N LEU A 254 -6.05 -2.40 11.13
CA LEU A 254 -5.43 -3.12 10.02
C LEU A 254 -5.22 -4.59 10.35
N GLN A 255 -4.72 -4.88 11.56
CA GLN A 255 -4.54 -6.25 12.03
C GLN A 255 -5.88 -6.99 12.09
N LEU A 256 -6.94 -6.35 12.60
CA LEU A 256 -8.29 -6.91 12.65
C LEU A 256 -8.90 -7.18 11.28
N ILE A 257 -8.48 -6.49 10.22
CA ILE A 257 -8.91 -6.78 8.85
C ILE A 257 -8.11 -7.95 8.27
N LYS A 258 -6.79 -7.93 8.46
CA LYS A 258 -5.87 -8.95 7.92
C LYS A 258 -6.00 -10.32 8.59
N HIS A 259 -6.29 -10.30 9.89
CA HIS A 259 -6.49 -11.47 10.75
C HIS A 259 -7.86 -11.34 11.40
N ASN A 260 -8.87 -11.88 10.72
CA ASN A 260 -10.27 -11.68 11.09
C ASN A 260 -11.00 -13.00 11.34
N VAL A 261 -12.02 -12.95 12.19
CA VAL A 261 -12.80 -14.11 12.61
C VAL A 261 -13.52 -14.77 11.44
N LEU A 262 -14.08 -13.99 10.51
CA LEU A 262 -14.83 -14.52 9.37
C LEU A 262 -13.96 -15.41 8.48
N PHE A 263 -12.73 -15.00 8.19
CA PHE A 263 -11.81 -15.74 7.33
C PHE A 263 -11.38 -17.04 8.00
N GLU A 264 -11.05 -16.99 9.29
CA GLU A 264 -10.69 -18.19 10.05
C GLU A 264 -11.87 -19.16 10.15
N PHE A 265 -13.09 -18.66 10.41
CA PHE A 265 -14.31 -19.45 10.39
C PHE A 265 -14.52 -20.14 9.04
N LEU A 266 -14.40 -19.41 7.93
CA LEU A 266 -14.59 -19.97 6.59
C LEU A 266 -13.51 -20.98 6.21
N LYS A 267 -12.24 -20.74 6.59
CA LYS A 267 -11.15 -21.71 6.40
C LYS A 267 -11.40 -23.02 7.16
N GLN A 268 -11.91 -22.94 8.40
CA GLN A 268 -12.31 -24.14 9.17
C GLN A 268 -13.42 -24.94 8.47
N HIS A 269 -14.27 -24.27 7.69
CA HIS A 269 -15.30 -24.87 6.85
C HIS A 269 -14.83 -25.14 5.41
N LYS A 270 -13.50 -25.27 5.21
CA LYS A 270 -12.85 -25.66 3.94
C LYS A 270 -13.02 -24.67 2.79
N TYR A 271 -13.44 -23.43 3.05
CA TYR A 271 -13.47 -22.40 2.02
C TYR A 271 -12.05 -22.01 1.61
N LYS A 272 -11.88 -21.75 0.32
CA LYS A 272 -10.70 -21.07 -0.22
C LYS A 272 -10.95 -19.57 -0.26
N ILE A 273 -10.06 -18.80 0.36
CA ILE A 273 -10.16 -17.34 0.41
C ILE A 273 -9.51 -16.74 -0.82
N VAL A 274 -10.27 -15.93 -1.56
CA VAL A 274 -9.78 -15.14 -2.70
C VAL A 274 -9.89 -13.67 -2.37
N ALA A 275 -8.79 -12.92 -2.46
CA ALA A 275 -8.75 -11.49 -2.20
C ALA A 275 -8.16 -10.72 -3.39
N PHE A 276 -8.62 -9.48 -3.58
CA PHE A 276 -8.16 -8.60 -4.65
C PHE A 276 -7.37 -7.40 -4.11
N SER A 277 -6.38 -6.95 -4.88
CA SER A 277 -5.70 -5.68 -4.62
C SER A 277 -6.64 -4.51 -4.91
N SER A 278 -7.07 -3.86 -3.84
CA SER A 278 -7.79 -2.59 -3.89
C SER A 278 -6.89 -1.39 -4.18
N GLY A 279 -5.59 -1.49 -3.88
CA GLY A 279 -4.69 -0.35 -3.77
C GLY A 279 -4.82 0.46 -2.49
N TYR A 280 -5.85 0.20 -1.68
CA TYR A 280 -5.95 0.69 -0.31
C TYR A 280 -5.20 -0.22 0.64
N TYR A 281 -4.25 0.36 1.39
CA TYR A 281 -3.34 -0.39 2.24
C TYR A 281 -4.03 -1.29 3.27
N GLY A 282 -5.22 -0.90 3.75
CA GLY A 282 -5.99 -1.66 4.74
C GLY A 282 -6.64 -2.93 4.22
N THR A 283 -6.79 -3.07 2.90
CA THR A 283 -7.46 -4.20 2.27
C THR A 283 -6.55 -5.01 1.34
N GLU A 284 -5.23 -4.81 1.44
CA GLU A 284 -4.23 -5.64 0.79
C GLU A 284 -4.03 -6.96 1.57
N ILE A 285 -5.00 -7.88 1.46
CA ILE A 285 -5.00 -9.18 2.16
C ILE A 285 -4.16 -10.21 1.39
N LYS A 286 -2.85 -10.01 1.41
CA LYS A 286 -1.86 -10.86 0.72
C LYS A 286 -1.71 -12.26 1.35
N SER A 287 -2.31 -12.50 2.51
CA SER A 287 -2.38 -13.79 3.21
C SER A 287 -3.53 -14.69 2.75
N ALA A 288 -4.39 -14.23 1.82
CA ALA A 288 -5.45 -15.06 1.23
C ALA A 288 -4.84 -16.21 0.39
N ASP A 289 -5.58 -17.32 0.25
CA ASP A 289 -5.14 -18.48 -0.54
C ASP A 289 -4.88 -18.12 -2.01
N ILE A 290 -5.67 -17.19 -2.56
CA ILE A 290 -5.44 -16.58 -3.86
C ILE A 290 -5.48 -15.06 -3.69
N TYR A 291 -4.34 -14.41 -3.94
CA TYR A 291 -4.25 -12.96 -4.01
C TYR A 291 -4.15 -12.47 -5.46
N LYS A 292 -5.17 -11.74 -5.93
CA LYS A 292 -5.27 -11.24 -7.30
C LYS A 292 -4.86 -9.76 -7.36
N ASN A 293 -3.76 -9.47 -8.06
CA ASN A 293 -3.26 -8.11 -8.28
C ASN A 293 -2.76 -7.93 -9.73
N PRO A 294 -3.33 -7.00 -10.52
CA PRO A 294 -2.92 -6.78 -11.91
C PRO A 294 -1.61 -5.98 -12.06
N ILE A 295 -1.02 -5.54 -10.95
CA ILE A 295 0.18 -4.70 -10.90
C ILE A 295 1.27 -5.45 -10.15
N LYS A 296 2.40 -5.68 -10.84
CA LYS A 296 3.55 -6.40 -10.27
C LYS A 296 4.42 -5.52 -9.36
N LEU A 297 4.42 -4.21 -9.59
CA LEU A 297 5.19 -3.25 -8.78
C LEU A 297 4.33 -2.80 -7.59
N SER A 298 4.67 -3.22 -6.38
CA SER A 298 3.93 -2.79 -5.18
C SER A 298 4.24 -1.34 -4.79
N GLU A 299 3.37 -0.75 -3.97
CA GLU A 299 3.59 0.60 -3.41
C GLU A 299 4.92 0.69 -2.63
N PHE A 300 5.36 -0.40 -1.99
CA PHE A 300 6.65 -0.46 -1.31
C PHE A 300 7.81 -0.23 -2.29
N HIS A 301 7.79 -0.90 -3.44
CA HIS A 301 8.81 -0.69 -4.48
C HIS A 301 8.78 0.74 -5.02
N ILE A 302 7.58 1.30 -5.24
CA ILE A 302 7.42 2.69 -5.68
C ILE A 302 7.96 3.67 -4.64
N ALA A 303 7.71 3.40 -3.35
CA ALA A 303 8.22 4.20 -2.25
C ALA A 303 9.76 4.18 -2.20
N ILE A 304 10.41 3.03 -2.41
CA ILE A 304 11.87 2.95 -2.56
C ILE A 304 12.33 3.78 -3.76
N ILE A 305 11.70 3.64 -4.92
CA ILE A 305 12.07 4.44 -6.11
C ILE A 305 11.98 5.94 -5.83
N ASN A 306 10.93 6.36 -5.10
CA ASN A 306 10.71 7.76 -4.73
C ASN A 306 11.80 8.33 -3.80
N THR A 307 12.63 7.53 -3.14
CA THR A 307 13.77 8.04 -2.35
C THR A 307 15.02 8.30 -3.19
N THR A 308 15.01 7.91 -4.47
CA THR A 308 16.19 7.92 -5.36
C THR A 308 16.10 8.98 -6.47
N PRO A 309 17.21 9.31 -7.17
CA PRO A 309 17.20 10.13 -8.38
C PRO A 309 16.27 9.64 -9.49
N ILE A 310 15.90 8.35 -9.49
CA ILE A 310 14.93 7.77 -10.45
C ILE A 310 13.57 8.50 -10.36
N LEU A 311 13.24 9.08 -9.20
CA LEU A 311 12.07 9.94 -9.03
C LEU A 311 11.95 11.00 -10.14
N ALA A 312 13.07 11.58 -10.59
CA ALA A 312 13.08 12.63 -11.61
C ALA A 312 12.57 12.16 -12.99
N ILE A 313 12.69 10.86 -13.28
CA ILE A 313 12.27 10.24 -14.55
C ILE A 313 11.14 9.22 -14.33
N LYS A 314 10.54 9.19 -13.14
CA LYS A 314 9.52 8.21 -12.75
C LYS A 314 8.34 8.16 -13.71
N HIS A 315 7.88 9.31 -14.20
CA HIS A 315 6.74 9.43 -15.10
C HIS A 315 6.95 8.72 -16.45
N ILE A 316 8.20 8.47 -16.85
CA ILE A 316 8.55 7.71 -18.05
C ILE A 316 8.52 6.21 -17.77
N LEU A 317 8.90 5.81 -16.55
CA LEU A 317 9.14 4.42 -16.18
C LEU A 317 7.94 3.73 -15.51
N ILE A 318 7.09 4.49 -14.83
CA ILE A 318 5.99 3.98 -14.00
C ILE A 318 4.67 4.59 -14.49
N PRO A 319 3.66 3.77 -14.81
CA PRO A 319 2.34 4.27 -15.20
C PRO A 319 1.75 5.22 -14.16
N ASN A 320 0.95 6.18 -14.61
CA ASN A 320 0.24 7.12 -13.74
C ASN A 320 -0.62 6.36 -12.71
N HIS A 321 -0.63 6.83 -11.46
CA HIS A 321 -1.41 6.23 -10.37
C HIS A 321 -2.91 6.17 -10.66
N TYR A 322 -3.47 7.14 -11.38
CA TYR A 322 -4.86 7.08 -11.85
C TYR A 322 -5.10 5.90 -12.81
N ASP A 323 -4.15 5.62 -13.71
CA ASP A 323 -4.23 4.47 -14.61
C ASP A 323 -4.08 3.14 -13.89
N LEU A 324 -3.19 3.08 -12.89
CA LEU A 324 -3.05 1.91 -12.02
C LEU A 324 -4.34 1.65 -11.24
N HIS A 325 -4.97 2.69 -10.69
CA HIS A 325 -6.26 2.60 -9.99
C HIS A 325 -7.37 2.07 -10.89
N ARG A 326 -7.55 2.65 -12.08
CA ARG A 326 -8.49 2.14 -13.10
C ARG A 326 -8.24 0.67 -13.43
N LYS A 327 -6.97 0.30 -13.62
CA LYS A 327 -6.58 -1.08 -13.94
C LYS A 327 -6.99 -2.05 -12.84
N LYS A 328 -6.81 -1.69 -11.56
CA LYS A 328 -7.26 -2.51 -10.42
C LYS A 328 -8.77 -2.71 -10.45
N ILE A 329 -9.54 -1.63 -10.61
CA ILE A 329 -11.02 -1.67 -10.63
C ILE A 329 -11.53 -2.57 -11.76
N LEU A 330 -11.08 -2.32 -13.00
CA LEU A 330 -11.55 -3.08 -14.17
C LEU A 330 -11.11 -4.54 -14.11
N TYR A 331 -9.91 -4.81 -13.58
CA TYR A 331 -9.43 -6.17 -13.39
C TYR A 331 -10.30 -6.94 -12.39
N THR A 332 -10.66 -6.33 -11.26
CA THR A 332 -11.55 -6.96 -10.27
C THR A 332 -12.91 -7.30 -10.88
N PHE A 333 -13.57 -6.35 -11.58
CA PHE A 333 -14.83 -6.62 -12.28
C PHE A 333 -14.72 -7.75 -13.31
N LYS A 334 -13.61 -7.79 -14.06
CA LYS A 334 -13.38 -8.81 -15.08
C LYS A 334 -13.18 -10.21 -14.49
N GLU A 335 -12.48 -10.31 -13.37
CA GLU A 335 -12.03 -11.59 -12.84
C GLU A 335 -13.05 -12.26 -11.92
N ILE A 336 -13.86 -11.49 -11.17
CA ILE A 336 -14.84 -12.04 -10.23
C ILE A 336 -15.76 -13.10 -10.87
N PRO A 337 -16.38 -12.87 -12.05
CA PRO A 337 -17.28 -13.85 -12.66
C PRO A 337 -16.63 -15.20 -12.98
N GLY A 338 -15.31 -15.21 -13.19
CA GLY A 338 -14.51 -16.40 -13.48
C GLY A 338 -14.04 -17.16 -12.25
N ILE A 339 -14.24 -16.63 -11.03
CA ILE A 339 -13.82 -17.33 -9.81
C ILE A 339 -14.87 -18.37 -9.44
N LYS A 340 -14.68 -19.60 -9.92
CA LYS A 340 -15.42 -20.77 -9.48
C LYS A 340 -14.41 -21.89 -9.24
N THR A 341 -14.59 -22.67 -8.18
CA THR A 341 -13.80 -23.88 -7.98
C THR A 341 -14.74 -25.08 -7.86
N ASN A 342 -14.38 -26.16 -8.56
CA ASN A 342 -15.18 -27.38 -8.59
C ASN A 342 -14.91 -28.29 -7.37
N GLU A 343 -13.84 -28.04 -6.63
CA GLU A 343 -13.34 -28.93 -5.56
C GLU A 343 -13.65 -28.45 -4.13
N ARG A 344 -13.73 -27.12 -3.92
CA ARG A 344 -13.97 -26.48 -2.62
C ARG A 344 -14.83 -25.23 -2.81
N PRO A 345 -15.64 -24.79 -1.85
CA PRO A 345 -16.31 -23.50 -1.95
C PRO A 345 -15.30 -22.35 -1.86
N VAL A 346 -15.57 -21.23 -2.52
CA VAL A 346 -14.76 -20.01 -2.41
C VAL A 346 -15.45 -18.94 -1.57
N PHE A 347 -14.65 -18.16 -0.85
CA PHE A 347 -15.05 -16.88 -0.32
C PHE A 347 -14.24 -15.80 -1.02
N VAL A 348 -14.93 -14.95 -1.80
CA VAL A 348 -14.32 -13.85 -2.55
C VAL A 348 -14.50 -12.56 -1.77
N PHE A 349 -13.40 -11.97 -1.32
CA PHE A 349 -13.38 -10.64 -0.72
C PHE A 349 -12.85 -9.60 -1.73
N ALA A 350 -13.72 -8.68 -2.13
CA ALA A 350 -13.37 -7.62 -3.06
C ALA A 350 -13.74 -6.25 -2.49
N HIS A 351 -12.76 -5.57 -1.91
CA HIS A 351 -12.89 -4.16 -1.57
C HIS A 351 -12.45 -3.30 -2.76
N MET A 352 -13.38 -2.53 -3.32
CA MET A 352 -13.15 -1.71 -4.50
C MET A 352 -13.35 -0.25 -4.10
N LEU A 353 -12.30 0.56 -4.26
CA LEU A 353 -12.31 2.00 -3.94
C LEU A 353 -13.08 2.80 -5.02
N VAL A 354 -14.37 2.49 -5.17
CA VAL A 354 -15.32 3.09 -6.10
C VAL A 354 -16.73 2.96 -5.53
N PRO A 355 -17.59 4.00 -5.64
CA PRO A 355 -17.37 5.29 -6.30
C PRO A 355 -16.49 6.28 -5.52
N HIS A 356 -15.88 5.89 -4.39
CA HIS A 356 -14.94 6.73 -3.62
C HIS A 356 -13.90 7.46 -4.51
N PRO A 357 -13.54 8.72 -4.19
CA PRO A 357 -12.48 9.43 -4.90
C PRO A 357 -11.08 8.77 -4.77
N PRO A 358 -10.16 9.02 -5.71
CA PRO A 358 -10.32 9.92 -6.84
C PRO A 358 -11.26 9.38 -7.92
N PHE A 359 -12.00 10.28 -8.56
CA PHE A 359 -12.88 9.94 -9.68
C PHE A 359 -12.05 9.74 -10.94
N VAL A 360 -11.96 8.51 -11.44
CA VAL A 360 -11.07 8.11 -12.54
C VAL A 360 -11.81 7.66 -13.80
N PHE A 361 -13.13 7.60 -13.74
CA PHE A 361 -13.99 7.25 -14.85
C PHE A 361 -15.04 8.32 -15.11
N GLU A 362 -15.25 8.62 -16.39
CA GLU A 362 -16.44 9.32 -16.86
C GLU A 362 -17.63 8.35 -16.95
N LYS A 363 -18.84 8.88 -17.13
CA LYS A 363 -20.10 8.11 -17.14
C LYS A 363 -20.13 6.97 -18.17
N ASN A 364 -19.41 7.10 -19.27
CA ASN A 364 -19.31 6.09 -20.34
C ASN A 364 -18.15 5.11 -20.14
N GLY A 365 -17.30 5.32 -19.12
CA GLY A 365 -16.09 4.54 -18.86
C GLY A 365 -14.80 5.13 -19.43
N ASP A 366 -14.87 6.29 -20.09
CA ASP A 366 -13.68 7.01 -20.55
C ASP A 366 -12.83 7.46 -19.35
N LYS A 367 -11.56 7.77 -19.61
CA LYS A 367 -10.63 8.23 -18.58
C LYS A 367 -11.05 9.62 -18.10
N ALA A 368 -11.38 9.74 -16.82
CA ALA A 368 -11.37 11.04 -16.17
C ALA A 368 -9.92 11.41 -15.82
N GLU A 369 -9.54 12.67 -16.00
CA GLU A 369 -8.23 13.21 -15.64
C GLU A 369 -8.34 14.23 -14.50
N PRO A 370 -8.27 13.78 -13.22
CA PRO A 370 -8.27 14.70 -12.10
C PRO A 370 -7.05 15.63 -12.16
N LYS A 371 -7.28 16.92 -11.92
CA LYS A 371 -6.21 17.94 -11.85
C LYS A 371 -5.49 17.96 -10.49
N THR A 372 -5.88 17.10 -9.56
CA THR A 372 -5.29 16.98 -8.22
C THR A 372 -4.16 15.95 -8.21
N HIS A 373 -3.39 15.89 -7.12
CA HIS A 373 -2.46 14.78 -6.92
C HIS A 373 -3.23 13.52 -6.52
N PHE A 374 -2.78 12.36 -6.99
CA PHE A 374 -3.40 11.09 -6.64
C PHE A 374 -3.29 10.83 -5.13
N MET A 375 -4.43 10.80 -4.47
CA MET A 375 -4.58 10.47 -3.06
C MET A 375 -5.98 9.88 -2.83
N TYR A 376 -6.10 8.89 -1.97
CA TYR A 376 -7.39 8.40 -1.47
C TYR A 376 -7.89 9.34 -0.37
N LEU A 377 -8.28 10.56 -0.76
CA LEU A 377 -8.82 11.56 0.16
C LEU A 377 -10.31 11.29 0.41
N ASP A 378 -10.73 11.31 1.68
CA ASP A 378 -12.15 11.40 2.00
C ASP A 378 -12.76 12.65 1.35
N GLY A 379 -14.07 12.63 1.05
CA GLY A 379 -14.74 13.75 0.39
C GLY A 379 -14.55 15.09 1.08
N SER A 380 -14.54 15.13 2.41
CA SER A 380 -14.28 16.34 3.22
C SER A 380 -12.89 16.94 3.00
N HIS A 381 -11.89 16.13 2.66
CA HIS A 381 -10.54 16.58 2.35
C HIS A 381 -10.40 16.98 0.88
N LEU A 382 -11.03 16.23 -0.02
CA LEU A 382 -10.97 16.54 -1.45
C LEU A 382 -11.64 17.89 -1.77
N LEU A 383 -12.72 18.24 -1.08
CA LEU A 383 -13.40 19.54 -1.19
C LEU A 383 -12.53 20.75 -0.79
N ARG A 384 -11.35 20.54 -0.22
CA ARG A 384 -10.36 21.62 0.00
C ARG A 384 -9.62 22.00 -1.28
N PHE A 385 -9.68 21.14 -2.31
CA PHE A 385 -8.95 21.30 -3.58
C PHE A 385 -9.87 21.48 -4.79
N ILE A 386 -11.13 21.07 -4.70
CA ILE A 386 -12.11 21.17 -5.79
C ILE A 386 -13.42 21.74 -5.29
N LYS A 387 -14.25 22.28 -6.21
CA LYS A 387 -15.59 22.77 -5.87
C LYS A 387 -16.55 21.61 -5.60
N LYS A 388 -17.61 21.87 -4.83
CA LYS A 388 -18.65 20.88 -4.51
C LYS A 388 -19.32 20.32 -5.77
N GLU A 389 -19.56 21.17 -6.76
CA GLU A 389 -20.20 20.78 -8.02
C GLU A 389 -19.33 19.79 -8.79
N GLN A 390 -18.01 20.01 -8.83
CA GLN A 390 -17.05 19.10 -9.45
C GLN A 390 -16.98 17.76 -8.72
N TYR A 391 -17.10 17.78 -7.38
CA TYR A 391 -17.17 16.55 -6.59
C TYR A 391 -18.43 15.75 -6.91
N ILE A 392 -19.59 16.41 -6.94
CA ILE A 392 -20.88 15.78 -7.24
C ILE A 392 -20.87 15.20 -8.65
N GLU A 393 -20.41 15.96 -9.64
CA GLU A 393 -20.30 15.52 -11.02
C GLU A 393 -19.37 14.31 -11.16
N GLY A 394 -18.17 14.36 -10.57
CA GLY A 394 -17.21 13.26 -10.62
C GLY A 394 -17.74 11.99 -9.94
N TYR A 395 -18.38 12.13 -8.77
CA TYR A 395 -19.02 11.01 -8.07
C TYR A 395 -20.13 10.39 -8.93
N ARG A 396 -21.03 11.24 -9.49
CA ARG A 396 -22.15 10.80 -10.32
C ARG A 396 -21.68 10.07 -11.58
N ASN A 397 -20.70 10.64 -12.30
CA ASN A 397 -20.14 10.04 -13.51
C ASN A 397 -19.52 8.68 -13.20
N GLN A 398 -18.69 8.60 -12.16
CA GLN A 398 -18.08 7.34 -11.76
C GLN A 398 -19.13 6.32 -11.32
N LEU A 399 -20.13 6.71 -10.52
CA LEU A 399 -21.22 5.83 -10.07
C LEU A 399 -21.99 5.21 -11.24
N ILE A 400 -22.36 6.00 -12.26
CA ILE A 400 -23.09 5.52 -13.45
C ILE A 400 -22.30 4.39 -14.14
N PHE A 401 -21.00 4.60 -14.35
CA PHE A 401 -20.15 3.60 -14.97
C PHE A 401 -20.00 2.34 -14.10
N ILE A 402 -19.84 2.52 -12.79
CA ILE A 402 -19.69 1.42 -11.84
C ILE A 402 -20.96 0.59 -11.75
N ASN A 403 -22.14 1.21 -11.75
CA ASN A 403 -23.42 0.49 -11.85
C ASN A 403 -23.48 -0.38 -13.09
N LYS A 404 -23.09 0.16 -14.26
CA LYS A 404 -23.03 -0.62 -15.50
C LYS A 404 -22.11 -1.83 -15.36
N LYS A 405 -20.91 -1.64 -14.78
CA LYS A 405 -19.95 -2.74 -14.56
C LYS A 405 -20.43 -3.77 -13.55
N THR A 406 -21.14 -3.36 -12.49
CA THR A 406 -21.75 -4.29 -11.54
C THR A 406 -22.86 -5.10 -12.21
N LYS A 407 -23.70 -4.48 -13.05
CA LYS A 407 -24.71 -5.22 -13.83
C LYS A 407 -24.11 -6.23 -14.81
N GLU A 408 -22.96 -5.92 -15.42
CA GLU A 408 -22.24 -6.83 -16.32
C GLU A 408 -21.54 -8.00 -15.58
N MET A 409 -21.20 -7.80 -14.31
CA MET A 409 -20.49 -8.78 -13.49
C MET A 409 -21.44 -9.80 -12.84
N ILE A 410 -22.65 -9.37 -12.45
CA ILE A 410 -23.76 -10.21 -11.98
C ILE A 410 -24.31 -10.99 -13.17
#